data_AF-A0ABD1DQ76-F1
#
_entry.id   AF-A0ABD1DQ76-F1
#
_cell.length_a   1.000
_cell.length_b   1.000
_cell.length_c   1.000
_cell.angle_alpha   90.00
_cell.angle_beta   90.00
_cell.angle_gamma   90.00
#
_symmetry.space_group_name_H-M   'P 1'
#
loop_
_entity.id
_entity.type
_entity.pdbx_description
1 polymer ?
#
loop_
_entity_poly.entity_id
_entity_poly.type
_entity_poly.pdbx_seq_one_letter_code
_entity_poly.pdbx_strand_id
1 'polypeptide(L)' 'IIEYENRIRQFSTPDKVFRYFATIQAPQGETVEVFMTPIDFLTSMTPGMKQPEGLGLDQYKRYDAKVS' A
#
# COMPACT_ATOMS: atom_id res chain seq x y z
N ILE A 1 -11.57 -7.23 -9.77
CA ILE A 1 -10.53 -6.57 -8.92
C ILE A 1 -10.47 -5.07 -9.22
N ILE A 2 -10.20 -4.64 -10.45
CA ILE A 2 -10.06 -3.22 -10.81
C ILE A 2 -11.26 -2.35 -10.38
N GLU A 3 -12.50 -2.79 -10.62
CA GLU A 3 -13.70 -2.03 -10.19
C GLU A 3 -13.80 -1.91 -8.65
N TYR A 4 -13.35 -2.93 -7.91
CA TYR A 4 -13.29 -2.87 -6.46
C TYR A 4 -12.25 -1.86 -5.98
N GLU A 5 -11.06 -1.86 -6.59
CA GLU A 5 -10.00 -0.88 -6.28
C GLU A 5 -10.45 0.54 -6.64
N ASN A 6 -11.16 0.74 -7.76
CA ASN A 6 -11.73 2.04 -8.11
C ASN A 6 -12.75 2.53 -7.05
N ARG A 7 -13.57 1.62 -6.50
CA ARG A 7 -14.46 1.98 -5.38
C ARG A 7 -13.69 2.34 -4.11
N ILE A 8 -12.56 1.69 -3.83
CA ILE A 8 -11.69 2.07 -2.71
C ILE A 8 -11.16 3.50 -2.92
N ARG A 9 -10.60 3.80 -4.10
CA ARG A 9 -10.09 5.15 -4.42
C ARG A 9 -11.15 6.23 -4.27
N GLN A 10 -12.38 5.95 -4.71
CA GLN A 10 -13.43 6.96 -4.79
C GLN A 10 -14.22 7.17 -3.49
N PHE A 11 -14.43 6.11 -2.70
CA PHE A 11 -15.40 6.14 -1.59
C PHE A 11 -14.81 5.79 -0.22
N SER A 12 -13.53 5.40 -0.14
CA SER A 12 -12.90 5.07 1.15
C SER A 12 -12.17 6.27 1.75
N THR A 13 -11.93 6.19 3.06
CA THR A 13 -11.10 7.19 3.76
C THR A 13 -9.67 7.16 3.23
N PRO A 14 -8.92 8.29 3.30
CA PRO A 14 -7.51 8.32 2.95
C PRO A 14 -6.68 7.26 3.66
N ASP A 15 -6.96 6.97 4.95
CA ASP A 15 -6.32 5.88 5.71
C ASP A 15 -6.51 4.52 5.05
N LYS A 16 -7.74 4.19 4.64
CA LYS A 16 -8.05 2.90 4.03
C LYS A 16 -7.46 2.79 2.63
N VAL A 17 -7.45 3.88 1.86
CA VAL A 17 -6.73 3.93 0.57
C VAL A 17 -5.24 3.69 0.81
N PHE A 18 -4.67 4.34 1.83
CA PHE A 18 -3.27 4.19 2.18
C PHE A 18 -2.90 2.75 2.51
N ARG A 19 -3.60 2.13 3.46
CA ARG A 19 -3.35 0.74 3.89
C ARG A 19 -3.65 -0.31 2.82
N TYR A 20 -4.47 0.03 1.82
CA TYR A 20 -4.72 -0.87 0.69
C TYR A 20 -3.60 -0.85 -0.35
N PHE A 21 -3.10 0.35 -0.67
CA PHE A 21 -2.13 0.53 -1.76
C PHE A 21 -0.67 0.50 -1.30
N ALA A 22 -0.38 0.75 -0.02
CA ALA A 22 0.97 0.59 0.53
C ALA A 22 1.47 -0.85 0.39
N THR A 23 2.73 -1.00 0.01
CA THR A 23 3.34 -2.33 -0.19
C THR A 23 4.49 -2.63 0.76
N ILE A 24 4.95 -1.66 1.54
CA ILE A 24 6.13 -1.80 2.40
C ILE A 24 5.71 -1.69 3.87
N GLN A 25 6.22 -2.61 4.67
CA GLN A 25 6.21 -2.52 6.13
C GLN A 25 7.66 -2.65 6.62
N ALA A 26 8.13 -1.70 7.41
CA ALA A 26 9.51 -1.64 7.87
C ALA A 26 9.58 -1.27 9.38
N PRO A 27 10.59 -1.77 10.11
CA PRO A 27 10.83 -1.34 11.47
C PRO A 27 11.31 0.11 11.52
N GLN A 28 10.75 0.89 12.44
CA GLN A 28 11.10 2.27 12.73
C GLN A 28 11.44 2.37 14.24
N GLY A 29 12.65 1.92 14.60
CA GLY A 29 13.02 1.77 16.02
C GLY A 29 12.26 0.60 16.66
N GLU A 30 11.45 0.87 17.68
CA GLU A 30 10.65 -0.13 18.40
C GLU A 30 9.29 -0.42 17.75
N THR A 31 8.87 0.40 16.77
CA THR A 31 7.58 0.25 16.08
C THR A 31 7.78 -0.32 14.69
N VAL A 32 6.68 -0.80 14.11
CA VAL A 32 6.63 -1.22 12.71
C VAL A 32 5.71 -0.25 11.97
N GLU A 33 6.24 0.43 10.97
CA GLU A 33 5.52 1.42 10.18
C GLU A 33 5.26 0.91 8.77
N VAL A 34 4.18 1.41 8.16
CA VAL A 34 3.75 1.08 6.80
C VAL A 34 4.11 2.26 5.90
N PHE A 35 4.60 1.96 4.69
CA PHE A 35 5.05 2.96 3.73
C PHE A 35 4.52 2.65 2.33
N MET A 36 4.37 3.72 1.56
CA MET A 36 4.21 3.65 0.12
C MET A 36 5.53 3.89 -0.58
N THR A 37 5.82 3.10 -1.61
CA THR A 37 6.77 3.50 -2.63
C THR A 37 6.17 4.60 -3.53
N PRO A 38 6.96 5.32 -4.34
CA PRO A 38 6.41 6.26 -5.32
C PRO A 38 5.44 5.61 -6.31
N ILE A 39 5.64 4.32 -6.65
CA ILE A 39 4.73 3.59 -7.55
C ILE A 39 3.41 3.23 -6.86
N ASP A 40 3.44 2.91 -5.57
CA ASP A 40 2.24 2.66 -4.77
C ASP A 40 1.36 3.92 -4.72
N PHE A 41 1.98 5.08 -4.51
CA PHE A 41 1.28 6.37 -4.50
C PHE A 41 0.61 6.64 -5.87
N LEU A 42 1.35 6.49 -6.96
CA LEU A 42 0.80 6.65 -8.31
C LEU A 42 -0.37 5.68 -8.57
N THR A 43 -0.23 4.43 -8.14
CA THR A 43 -1.25 3.38 -8.28
C THR A 43 -2.50 3.71 -7.47
N SER A 44 -2.35 4.28 -6.27
CA SER A 44 -3.48 4.70 -5.43
C SER A 44 -4.29 5.84 -6.06
N MET A 45 -3.65 6.68 -6.87
CA MET A 45 -4.28 7.84 -7.52
C MET A 45 -4.81 7.54 -8.93
N THR A 46 -4.34 6.47 -9.58
CA THR A 46 -4.63 6.20 -11.00
C THR A 46 -5.68 5.09 -11.14
N PRO A 47 -6.92 5.39 -11.56
CA PRO A 47 -7.94 4.37 -11.84
C PRO A 47 -7.48 3.41 -12.92
N GLY A 48 -7.85 2.13 -12.82
CA GLY A 48 -7.47 1.11 -13.79
C GLY A 48 -6.09 0.48 -13.57
N MET A 49 -5.20 1.11 -12.79
CA MET A 49 -3.97 0.44 -12.33
C MET A 49 -4.31 -0.57 -11.22
N LYS A 50 -3.86 -1.81 -11.37
CA LYS A 50 -4.12 -2.90 -10.43
C LYS A 50 -2.98 -3.01 -9.41
N GLN A 51 -3.31 -3.25 -8.14
CA GLN A 51 -2.32 -3.62 -7.13
C GLN A 51 -1.68 -4.97 -7.48
N PRO A 52 -0.37 -5.19 -7.22
CA PRO A 52 0.26 -6.48 -7.47
C PRO A 52 -0.43 -7.62 -6.72
N GLU A 53 -0.40 -8.82 -7.30
CA GLU A 53 -1.03 -9.98 -6.67
C GLU A 53 -0.35 -10.36 -5.35
N GLY A 54 -1.15 -10.78 -4.37
CA GLY A 54 -0.67 -11.07 -3.01
C GLY A 54 -0.43 -9.83 -2.15
N LEU A 55 -0.78 -8.63 -2.64
CA LEU A 55 -0.80 -7.37 -1.88
C LEU A 55 -2.20 -6.76 -1.93
N GLY A 56 -2.57 -6.03 -0.88
CA GLY A 56 -3.91 -5.49 -0.68
C GLY A 56 -4.04 -4.94 0.74
N LEU A 57 -5.27 -4.82 1.23
CA LEU A 57 -5.53 -4.27 2.57
C LEU A 57 -4.71 -5.01 3.64
N ASP A 58 -3.86 -4.26 4.34
CA ASP A 58 -3.05 -4.77 5.44
C ASP A 58 -2.10 -5.93 5.04
N GLN A 59 -1.72 -6.00 3.77
CA GLN A 59 -0.77 -6.99 3.22
C GLN A 59 0.46 -6.29 2.64
N TYR A 60 1.59 -6.46 3.33
CA TYR A 60 2.82 -5.71 3.04
C TYR A 60 4.02 -6.64 2.88
N LYS A 61 5.00 -6.22 2.09
CA LYS A 61 6.34 -6.80 2.07
C LYS A 61 7.11 -6.28 3.27
N ARG A 62 7.66 -7.19 4.06
CA ARG A 62 8.57 -6.82 5.15
C ARG A 62 9.90 -6.40 4.57
N TYR A 63 10.32 -5.20 4.93
CA TYR A 63 11.64 -4.69 4.62
C TYR A 63 12.52 -4.83 5.86
N ASP A 64 13.41 -5.84 5.85
CA ASP A 64 14.48 -5.95 6.82
C ASP A 64 15.64 -5.11 6.32
N ALA A 65 15.82 -3.91 6.89
CA ALA A 65 17.03 -3.15 6.66
C ALA A 65 18.20 -3.99 7.18
N LYS A 66 18.97 -4.63 6.29
CA LYS A 66 20.26 -5.19 6.68
C LYS A 66 21.09 -4.01 7.18
N VAL A 67 21.34 -3.98 8.48
CA VAL A 67 22.33 -3.08 9.08
C VAL A 67 23.62 -3.35 8.31
N SER A 68 23.99 -2.38 7.47
CA SER A 68 25.23 -2.40 6.69
C SER A 68 26.40 -2.07 7.60
#